data_AF-A0A8J4AFA2-F1
#
_entry.id   AF-A0A8J4AFA2-F1
#
_cell.length_a   1.000
_cell.length_b   1.000
_cell.length_c   1.000
_cell.angle_alpha   90.00
_cell.angle_beta   90.00
_cell.angle_gamma   90.00
#
_symmetry.space_group_name_H-M   'P 1'
#
loop_
_entity.id
_entity.type
_entity.pdbx_description
1 polymer ?
#
loop_
_entity_poly.entity_id
_entity_poly.type
_entity_poly.pdbx_seq_one_letter_code
_entity_poly.pdbx_strand_id
1 'polypeptide(L)'
;MAHLRPADEPTTDPPHHELGRLMDHLTERMRYRLLTGPDDNDFCARVSAALDEGYELYGSPSITARADGQVVAAQAVVLPAYEAVRIRKSPASADPVS
;
A
#
# COMPACT_ATOMS: atom_id res chain seq x y z
N MET A 1 -36.13 -5.07 46.83
CA MET A 1 -36.59 -4.73 45.47
C MET A 1 -35.39 -4.22 44.71
N ALA A 2 -34.99 -4.96 43.67
CA ALA A 2 -33.68 -4.86 43.05
C ALA A 2 -33.58 -3.74 42.02
N HIS A 3 -32.37 -3.19 41.99
CA HIS A 3 -31.71 -2.19 41.15
C HIS A 3 -32.37 -1.73 39.84
N LEU A 4 -32.39 -0.39 39.71
CA LEU A 4 -32.49 0.32 38.43
C LEU A 4 -31.26 -0.01 37.57
N ARG A 5 -31.48 -0.31 36.30
CA ARG A 5 -30.47 -0.73 35.31
C ARG A 5 -29.50 0.43 34.96
N PRO A 6 -28.24 0.12 34.59
CA PRO A 6 -27.32 1.13 34.06
C PRO A 6 -27.80 1.61 32.68
N ALA A 7 -27.42 2.83 32.33
CA ALA A 7 -27.54 3.34 30.96
C ALA A 7 -26.76 2.42 30.01
N ASP A 8 -27.45 1.85 29.02
CA ASP A 8 -26.77 1.34 27.83
C ASP A 8 -26.13 2.55 27.13
N GLU A 9 -24.83 2.72 27.31
CA GLU A 9 -24.05 3.54 26.39
C GLU A 9 -24.09 2.85 25.02
N PRO A 10 -24.57 3.50 23.94
CA PRO A 10 -24.27 3.00 22.62
C PRO A 10 -22.77 3.18 22.41
N THR A 11 -22.00 2.11 22.64
CA THR A 11 -20.64 1.96 22.11
C THR A 11 -20.73 2.21 20.62
N THR A 12 -20.43 3.45 20.26
CA THR A 12 -20.28 3.87 18.88
C THR A 12 -18.89 3.39 18.51
N ASP A 13 -18.79 2.12 18.10
CA ASP A 13 -17.60 1.66 17.40
C ASP A 13 -17.45 2.56 16.16
N PRO A 14 -16.35 3.32 16.02
CA PRO A 14 -16.17 4.16 14.84
C PRO A 14 -16.06 3.26 13.59
N PRO A 15 -16.45 3.76 12.41
CA PRO A 15 -16.50 2.98 11.19
C PRO A 15 -15.06 2.71 10.69
N HIS A 16 -14.42 1.67 11.22
CA HIS A 16 -13.16 1.15 10.69
C HIS A 16 -13.29 0.64 9.23
N HIS A 17 -14.52 0.59 8.71
CA HIS A 17 -14.83 0.19 7.33
C HIS A 17 -14.69 1.33 6.29
N GLU A 18 -14.60 2.60 6.70
CA GLU A 18 -14.55 3.74 5.77
C GLU A 18 -13.10 4.17 5.44
N LEU A 19 -12.17 3.96 6.37
CA LEU A 19 -10.72 4.11 6.14
C LEU A 19 -10.18 3.05 5.17
N GLY A 20 -10.71 1.81 5.23
CA GLY A 20 -10.36 0.76 4.27
C GLY A 20 -10.73 1.14 2.83
N ARG A 21 -11.93 1.67 2.62
CA ARG A 21 -12.42 2.08 1.29
C ARG A 21 -11.75 3.35 0.73
N LEU A 22 -11.23 4.22 1.62
CA LEU A 22 -10.44 5.38 1.25
C LEU A 22 -8.99 5.00 0.89
N MET A 23 -8.41 4.02 1.61
CA MET A 23 -7.11 3.43 1.27
C MET A 23 -7.17 2.62 -0.03
N ASP A 24 -8.33 2.06 -0.38
CA ASP A 24 -8.57 1.38 -1.67
C ASP A 24 -8.46 2.32 -2.89
N HIS A 25 -8.79 3.61 -2.76
CA HIS A 25 -8.64 4.61 -3.85
C HIS A 25 -7.25 5.27 -3.88
N LEU A 26 -6.48 5.23 -2.80
CA LEU A 26 -5.09 5.70 -2.76
C LEU A 26 -4.12 4.73 -3.44
N THR A 27 -4.56 3.50 -3.71
CA THR A 27 -3.91 2.48 -4.54
C THR A 27 -4.35 2.51 -6.01
N GLU A 28 -4.55 3.70 -6.59
CA GLU A 28 -4.12 3.91 -7.97
C GLU A 28 -2.61 3.65 -8.03
N ARG A 29 -2.22 2.37 -8.11
CA ARG A 29 -0.83 1.92 -7.94
C ARG A 29 0.10 2.77 -8.80
N MET A 30 0.92 3.57 -8.13
CA MET A 30 1.94 4.40 -8.78
C MET A 30 2.78 3.48 -9.67
N ARG A 31 2.79 3.73 -10.98
CA ARG A 31 3.51 2.87 -11.93
C ARG A 31 5.02 2.87 -11.75
N TYR A 32 5.54 3.80 -10.97
CA TYR A 32 6.95 3.91 -10.65
C TYR A 32 7.08 4.29 -9.19
N ARG A 33 7.97 3.60 -8.49
CA ARG A 33 8.37 3.91 -7.11
C ARG A 33 9.89 3.82 -7.03
N LEU A 34 10.52 4.83 -6.46
CA LEU A 34 11.94 4.77 -6.09
C LEU A 34 12.02 4.48 -4.60
N LEU A 35 12.43 3.27 -4.24
CA LEU A 35 12.66 2.89 -2.85
C LEU A 35 14.08 3.31 -2.50
N THR A 36 14.25 4.04 -1.40
CA THR A 36 15.56 4.41 -0.86
C THR A 36 15.62 4.08 0.62
N GLY A 37 16.82 3.88 1.15
CA GLY A 37 17.04 3.63 2.57
C GLY A 37 18.42 3.06 2.85
N PRO A 38 18.76 2.81 4.11
CA PRO A 38 19.96 2.07 4.47
C PRO A 38 19.99 0.71 3.76
N ASP A 39 21.19 0.21 3.45
CA ASP A 39 21.38 -1.15 2.95
C ASP A 39 21.19 -2.16 4.10
N ASP A 40 19.93 -2.45 4.43
CA ASP A 40 19.53 -3.32 5.52
C ASP A 40 18.39 -4.28 5.13
N ASN A 41 18.05 -5.18 6.05
CA ASN A 41 16.98 -6.16 5.85
C ASN A 41 15.61 -5.49 5.63
N ASP A 42 15.37 -4.32 6.22
CA ASP A 42 14.11 -3.60 6.06
C ASP A 42 13.98 -3.03 4.65
N PHE A 43 15.08 -2.55 4.05
CA PHE A 43 15.12 -2.15 2.65
C PHE A 43 14.84 -3.33 1.73
N CYS A 44 15.51 -4.46 1.95
CA CYS A 44 15.27 -5.70 1.21
C CYS A 44 13.79 -6.13 1.31
N ALA A 45 13.20 -6.10 2.51
CA ALA A 45 11.80 -6.45 2.72
C ALA A 45 10.84 -5.52 1.96
N ARG A 46 11.12 -4.21 1.90
CA ARG A 46 10.30 -3.26 1.12
C ARG A 46 10.38 -3.53 -0.38
N VAL A 47 11.56 -3.86 -0.89
CA VAL A 47 11.74 -4.22 -2.30
C VAL A 47 10.99 -5.52 -2.60
N SER A 48 11.14 -6.55 -1.76
CA SER A 48 10.42 -7.81 -1.89
C SER A 48 8.90 -7.63 -1.88
N ALA A 49 8.36 -6.83 -0.97
CA ALA A 49 6.92 -6.53 -0.93
C ALA A 49 6.43 -5.87 -2.22
N ALA A 50 7.21 -4.95 -2.81
CA ALA A 50 6.87 -4.36 -4.09
C ALA A 50 6.88 -5.39 -5.23
N LEU A 51 7.81 -6.35 -5.21
CA LEU A 51 7.84 -7.45 -6.19
C LEU A 51 6.63 -8.38 -6.04
N ASP A 52 6.24 -8.71 -4.81
CA ASP A 52 5.04 -9.52 -4.52
C ASP A 52 3.75 -8.81 -4.95
N GLU A 53 3.75 -7.47 -4.91
CA GLU A 53 2.70 -6.64 -5.48
C GLU A 53 2.67 -6.68 -7.03
N GLY A 54 3.67 -7.26 -7.70
CA GLY A 54 3.76 -7.34 -9.16
C GLY A 54 4.47 -6.16 -9.81
N TYR A 55 5.21 -5.36 -9.02
CA TYR A 55 6.21 -4.47 -9.59
C TYR A 55 7.41 -5.27 -10.10
N GLU A 56 8.14 -4.70 -11.05
CA GLU A 56 9.37 -5.22 -11.60
C GLU A 56 10.54 -4.27 -11.27
N LEU A 57 11.74 -4.81 -11.07
CA LEU A 57 12.94 -3.99 -10.84
C LEU A 57 13.27 -3.21 -12.11
N TYR A 58 13.48 -1.90 -11.97
CA TYR A 58 13.95 -1.06 -13.05
C TYR A 58 15.46 -0.85 -12.95
N GLY A 59 16.20 -1.54 -13.82
CA GLY A 59 17.65 -1.41 -13.91
C GLY A 59 18.39 -1.90 -12.66
N SER A 60 19.64 -1.46 -12.51
CA SER A 60 20.50 -1.83 -11.39
C SER A 60 20.27 -0.92 -10.18
N PRO A 61 20.42 -1.44 -8.94
CA PRO A 61 20.37 -0.63 -7.74
C PRO A 61 21.51 0.39 -7.75
N SER A 62 21.24 1.56 -7.16
CA SER A 62 22.25 2.57 -6.85
C SER A 62 22.63 2.47 -5.38
N ILE A 63 23.92 2.46 -5.08
CA ILE A 63 24.44 2.37 -3.72
C ILE A 63 25.41 3.53 -3.49
N THR A 64 25.22 4.26 -2.40
CA THR A 64 26.05 5.41 -2.03
C THR A 64 26.46 5.31 -0.57
N ALA A 65 27.76 5.34 -0.31
CA ALA A 65 28.30 5.49 1.05
C ALA A 65 28.32 6.98 1.45
N ARG A 66 27.75 7.29 2.61
CA ARG A 66 27.76 8.62 3.22
C ARG A 66 29.01 8.83 4.06
N ALA A 67 29.32 10.09 4.36
CA ALA A 67 30.50 10.49 5.14
C ALA A 67 30.49 9.96 6.58
N ASP A 68 29.32 9.61 7.11
CA ASP A 68 29.12 9.00 8.43
C ASP A 68 29.28 7.46 8.42
N GLY A 69 29.63 6.87 7.28
CA GLY A 69 29.80 5.43 7.11
C GLY A 69 28.51 4.68 6.80
N GLN A 70 27.35 5.34 6.75
CA GLN A 70 26.11 4.69 6.35
C GLN A 70 26.08 4.43 4.85
N VAL A 71 25.69 3.22 4.46
CA VAL A 71 25.44 2.85 3.06
C VAL A 71 23.96 3.01 2.79
N VAL A 72 23.62 3.83 1.79
CA VAL A 72 22.25 4.03 1.34
C VAL A 72 22.07 3.37 -0.02
N ALA A 73 21.11 2.47 -0.09
CA ALA A 73 20.66 1.83 -1.32
C ALA A 73 19.44 2.58 -1.89
N ALA A 74 19.33 2.55 -3.21
CA ALA A 74 18.21 3.05 -3.96
C ALA A 74 17.86 2.04 -5.08
N GLN A 75 16.61 1.62 -5.12
CA GLN A 75 16.10 0.70 -6.13
C GLN A 75 14.79 1.24 -6.70
N ALA A 76 14.77 1.41 -8.02
CA ALA A 76 13.55 1.74 -8.74
C ALA A 76 12.73 0.47 -9.02
N VAL A 77 11.42 0.55 -8.82
CA VAL A 77 10.47 -0.49 -9.16
C VAL A 77 9.34 0.08 -10.01
N VAL A 78 8.94 -0.64 -11.06
CA VAL A 78 7.91 -0.21 -12.01
C VAL A 78 6.78 -1.21 -12.05
N LEU A 79 5.53 -0.72 -12.03
CA LEU A 79 4.38 -1.57 -12.29
C LEU A 79 4.17 -1.62 -13.80
N PRO A 80 4.21 -2.81 -14.43
CA PRO A 80 4.01 -2.92 -15.85
C PRO A 80 2.66 -2.37 -16.30
N ALA A 81 2.63 -1.74 -17.47
CA ALA A 81 1.42 -1.10 -17.99
C ALA A 81 0.26 -2.09 -18.21
N TYR A 82 0.55 -3.38 -18.44
CA TYR A 82 -0.47 -4.41 -18.59
C TYR A 82 -1.19 -4.72 -17.27
N GLU A 83 -0.47 -4.71 -16.14
CA GLU A 83 -1.06 -4.82 -14.79
C GLU A 83 -1.82 -3.55 -14.40
N ALA A 84 -1.27 -2.37 -14.72
CA ALA A 84 -1.92 -1.10 -14.44
C ALA A 84 -3.24 -0.88 -15.21
N VAL A 85 -3.44 -1.56 -16.35
CA VAL A 85 -4.71 -1.53 -17.10
C VAL A 85 -5.77 -2.42 -16.44
N ARG A 86 -5.39 -3.54 -15.81
CA ARG A 86 -6.34 -4.40 -15.09
C ARG A 86 -6.96 -3.70 -13.89
N ILE A 87 -6.18 -2.89 -13.17
CA ILE A 87 -6.66 -2.11 -12.01
C ILE A 87 -7.69 -1.06 -12.43
N ARG A 88 -7.51 -0.42 -13.60
CA ARG A 88 -8.45 0.58 -14.10
C ARG A 88 -9.72 0.00 -14.74
N LYS A 89 -9.77 -1.32 -14.96
CA LYS A 89 -10.85 -1.98 -15.71
C LYS A 89 -11.46 -3.13 -14.91
N SER A 90 -12.02 -2.84 -13.73
CA SER A 90 -13.26 -3.44 -13.13
C SER A 90 -13.17 -3.64 -11.61
N PRO A 91 -14.30 -3.56 -10.85
CA PRO A 91 -15.68 -3.68 -11.35
C PRO A 91 -16.63 -2.58 -10.85
N ALA A 92 -17.12 -1.74 -11.78
CA ALA A 92 -18.50 -1.27 -11.70
C ALA A 92 -19.36 -2.31 -12.42
N SER A 93 -19.84 -3.30 -11.66
CA SER A 93 -20.94 -4.19 -12.05
C SER A 93 -22.15 -3.33 -12.43
N ALA A 94 -22.59 -3.41 -13.67
CA ALA A 94 -23.87 -4.04 -14.02
C ALA A 94 -25.09 -3.41 -13.33
N ASP A 95 -25.74 -2.48 -14.04
CA ASP A 95 -27.19 -2.39 -14.07
C ASP A 95 -27.62 -2.34 -15.55
N PRO A 96 -28.26 -3.38 -16.10
CA PRO A 96 -29.24 -3.16 -17.14
C PRO A 96 -30.57 -2.80 -16.44
N VAL A 97 -30.90 -1.50 -16.38
CA VAL A 97 -32.27 -1.09 -16.07
C VAL A 97 -33.18 -1.69 -17.14
N SER A 98 -34.09 -2.52 -16.66
CA SER A 98 -35.15 -3.17 -17.43
C SER A 98 -36.32 -2.22 -17.72
#